data_AF-A0AAJ4Y994-F1
#
_entry.id   AF-A0AAJ4Y994-F1
#
_cell.length_a   1.000
_cell.length_b   1.000
_cell.length_c   1.000
_cell.angle_alpha   90.00
_cell.angle_beta   90.00
_cell.angle_gamma   90.00
#
_symmetry.space_group_name_H-M   'P 1'
#
loop_
_entity.id
_entity.type
_entity.pdbx_description
1 polymer ?
#
loop_
_entity_poly.entity_id
_entity_poly.type
_entity_poly.pdbx_seq_one_letter_code
_entity_poly.pdbx_strand_id
1 'polypeptide(L)' 'MTTPPRPPTEPRPAEVSASAANVTAEWCSSCKAYTLLAGEIVLLTQDGVATVGYWAWCETCDPPEVSRVG' A
#
# COMPACT_ATOMS: atom_id res chain seq x y z
N MET A 1 33.95 5.61 -39.42
CA MET A 1 33.95 5.15 -38.01
C MET A 1 32.55 4.62 -37.73
N THR A 2 32.40 3.32 -37.53
CA THR A 2 31.09 2.68 -37.32
C THR A 2 30.83 2.65 -35.81
N THR A 3 29.75 3.28 -35.36
CA THR A 3 29.36 3.27 -33.94
C THR A 3 28.95 1.85 -33.54
N PRO A 4 29.47 1.29 -32.42
CA PRO A 4 29.05 -0.02 -31.95
C PRO A 4 27.56 -0.01 -31.56
N PRO A 5 26.84 -1.13 -31.78
CA PRO A 5 25.45 -1.24 -31.39
C PRO A 5 25.32 -1.10 -29.86
N ARG A 6 24.33 -0.31 -29.42
CA ARG A 6 24.03 -0.15 -27.99
C ARG A 6 23.65 -1.52 -27.41
N PRO A 7 24.23 -1.94 -26.27
CA PRO A 7 23.82 -3.18 -25.62
C PRO A 7 22.33 -3.12 -25.27
N PRO A 8 21.61 -4.25 -25.28
CA PRO A 8 20.23 -4.31 -24.84
C PRO A 8 20.15 -3.80 -23.39
N THR A 9 19.27 -2.83 -23.14
CA THR A 9 18.97 -2.41 -21.77
C THR A 9 18.26 -3.58 -21.08
N GLU A 10 18.87 -4.14 -20.05
CA GLU A 10 18.21 -5.15 -19.21
C GLU A 10 16.98 -4.54 -18.52
N PRO A 11 15.82 -5.22 -18.47
CA PRO A 11 14.65 -4.68 -17.80
C PRO A 11 14.98 -4.51 -16.32
N ARG A 12 14.98 -3.26 -15.83
CA ARG A 12 15.09 -3.00 -14.40
C ARG A 12 13.82 -3.56 -13.73
N PRO A 13 13.91 -4.24 -12.58
CA PRO A 13 12.72 -4.58 -11.79
C PRO A 13 11.90 -3.33 -11.55
N ALA A 14 10.59 -3.37 -11.85
CA ALA A 14 9.71 -2.26 -11.55
C ALA A 14 9.69 -2.07 -10.02
N GLU A 15 10.11 -0.89 -9.56
CA GLU A 15 9.93 -0.51 -8.16
C GLU A 15 8.45 -0.27 -7.94
N VAL A 16 7.84 -1.11 -7.10
CA VAL A 16 6.43 -1.01 -6.71
C VAL A 16 6.37 -0.84 -5.21
N SER A 17 5.67 0.19 -4.74
CA SER A 17 5.41 0.42 -3.32
C SER A 17 3.92 0.51 -3.06
N ALA A 18 3.46 -0.15 -1.99
CA ALA A 18 2.07 -0.05 -1.53
C ALA A 18 1.95 1.04 -0.46
N SER A 19 0.85 1.79 -0.48
CA SER A 19 0.59 2.85 0.50
C SER A 19 -0.92 3.02 0.71
N ALA A 20 -1.29 3.60 1.86
CA ALA A 20 -2.66 4.00 2.11
C ALA A 20 -2.92 5.40 1.51
N ALA A 21 -4.07 5.59 0.89
CA ALA A 21 -4.53 6.88 0.36
C ALA A 21 -5.97 7.16 0.81
N ASN A 22 -6.35 8.45 0.77
CA ASN A 22 -7.70 8.91 1.11
C ASN A 22 -8.19 8.37 2.46
N VAL A 23 -7.31 8.42 3.47
CA VAL A 23 -7.62 7.87 4.80
C VAL A 23 -8.70 8.72 5.46
N THR A 24 -9.81 8.07 5.83
CA THR A 24 -10.97 8.66 6.49
C THR A 24 -11.37 7.87 7.72
N ALA A 25 -12.23 8.51 8.52
CA ALA A 25 -12.89 7.87 9.64
C ALA A 25 -14.21 7.24 9.20
N GLU A 26 -14.42 5.97 9.55
CA GLU A 26 -15.55 5.16 9.11
C GLU A 26 -15.96 4.14 10.18
N TRP A 27 -17.15 3.56 10.05
CA TRP A 27 -17.58 2.43 10.86
C TRP A 27 -17.06 1.12 10.27
N CYS A 28 -16.39 0.30 11.10
CA CYS A 28 -15.94 -1.03 10.68
C CYS A 28 -17.13 -1.88 10.20
N SER A 29 -17.02 -2.44 9.00
CA SER A 29 -18.10 -3.26 8.41
C SER A 29 -18.37 -4.54 9.21
N SER A 30 -17.36 -5.08 9.90
CA SER A 30 -17.43 -6.31 10.68
C SER A 30 -17.99 -6.11 12.10
N CYS A 31 -17.29 -5.35 12.95
CA CYS A 31 -17.65 -5.22 14.37
C CYS A 31 -18.45 -3.96 14.73
N LYS A 32 -18.64 -3.05 13.77
CA LYS A 32 -19.31 -1.75 13.97
C LYS A 32 -18.63 -0.81 14.97
N ALA A 33 -17.36 -1.02 15.30
CA ALA A 33 -16.55 -0.02 15.99
C ALA A 33 -16.17 1.12 15.03
N TYR A 34 -16.09 2.35 15.54
CA TYR A 34 -15.62 3.50 14.75
C TYR A 34 -14.10 3.47 14.66
N THR A 35 -13.54 3.66 13.45
CA THR A 35 -12.09 3.73 13.22
C THR A 35 -11.73 4.99 12.44
N LEU A 36 -10.49 5.47 12.63
CA LEU A 36 -9.94 6.61 11.90
C LEU A 36 -9.05 6.20 10.71
N LEU A 37 -8.86 4.90 10.49
CA LEU A 37 -7.85 4.35 9.58
C LEU A 37 -8.48 3.45 8.52
N ALA A 38 -9.45 3.98 7.78
CA ALA A 38 -10.05 3.33 6.62
C ALA A 38 -9.72 4.12 5.35
N GLY A 39 -9.46 3.45 4.23
CA GLY A 39 -9.07 4.14 3.00
C GLY A 39 -8.66 3.19 1.88
N GLU A 40 -8.10 3.76 0.83
CA GLU A 40 -7.67 3.01 -0.34
C GLU A 40 -6.26 2.46 -0.16
N ILE A 41 -6.00 1.30 -0.76
CA ILE A 41 -4.65 0.80 -1.01
C ILE A 41 -4.27 1.23 -2.42
N VAL A 42 -3.18 1.97 -2.53
CA VAL A 42 -2.62 2.41 -3.81
C VAL A 42 -1.26 1.77 -4.05
N LEU A 43 -0.99 1.44 -5.31
CA LEU A 43 0.34 1.08 -5.81
C LEU A 43 0.96 2.30 -6.46
N LEU A 44 2.16 2.62 -6.01
CA LEU A 44 3.05 3.62 -6.60
C LEU A 44 4.01 2.89 -7.53
N THR A 45 3.97 3.24 -8.80
CA THR A 45 4.83 2.70 -9.86
C THR A 45 5.49 3.84 -10.63
N GLN A 46 6.49 3.53 -11.46
CA GLN A 46 7.11 4.53 -12.33
C GLN A 46 6.13 5.11 -13.37
N ASP A 47 5.07 4.37 -13.71
CA ASP A 47 4.04 4.79 -14.66
C ASP A 47 2.91 5.61 -14.01
N GLY A 48 2.91 5.69 -12.68
CA GLY A 48 1.93 6.47 -11.91
C GLY A 48 1.33 5.69 -10.73
N VAL A 49 0.15 6.14 -10.31
CA VAL A 49 -0.56 5.63 -9.12
C VAL A 49 -1.80 4.85 -9.56
N ALA A 50 -1.99 3.66 -8.99
CA ALA A 50 -3.16 2.83 -9.24
C ALA A 50 -3.82 2.40 -7.92
N THR A 51 -5.13 2.60 -7.77
CA THR A 51 -5.91 2.06 -6.65
C THR A 51 -6.14 0.56 -6.88
N VAL A 52 -5.76 -0.25 -5.90
CA VAL A 52 -5.83 -1.72 -6.00
C VAL A 52 -6.74 -2.36 -4.96
N GLY A 53 -7.22 -1.60 -4.00
CA GLY A 53 -8.16 -2.12 -3.01
C GLY A 53 -8.58 -1.06 -2.01
N TYR A 54 -9.39 -1.52 -1.06
CA TYR A 54 -9.82 -0.76 0.09
C TYR A 54 -9.40 -1.52 1.35
N TRP A 55 -8.95 -0.79 2.36
CA TRP A 55 -8.52 -1.33 3.64
C TRP A 55 -9.14 -0.54 4.78
N ALA A 56 -9.32 -1.20 5.91
CA ALA A 56 -9.64 -0.54 7.16
C ALA A 56 -8.92 -1.23 8.30
N TRP A 57 -8.10 -0.48 9.04
CA TRP A 57 -7.60 -0.97 10.31
C TRP A 57 -8.63 -0.73 11.38
N CYS A 58 -9.09 -1.79 12.02
CA CYS A 58 -9.96 -1.68 13.18
C CYS A 58 -9.24 -2.30 14.36
N GLU A 59 -8.83 -1.47 15.32
CA GLU A 59 -8.14 -1.88 16.55
C GLU A 59 -8.92 -2.91 17.39
N THR A 60 -10.24 -3.03 17.17
CA THR A 60 -11.07 -4.05 17.82
C THR A 60 -10.97 -5.39 17.12
N CYS A 61 -10.96 -5.41 15.78
CA CYS A 61 -10.86 -6.64 14.99
C CYS A 61 -9.43 -7.14 14.86
N ASP A 62 -8.47 -6.21 14.80
CA ASP A 62 -7.03 -6.43 14.65
C ASP A 62 -6.30 -5.63 15.73
N PRO A 63 -6.38 -6.08 17.01
CA PRO A 63 -5.74 -5.39 18.10
C PRO A 63 -4.21 -5.45 17.96
N PRO A 64 -3.49 -4.38 18.33
CA PRO A 64 -2.05 -4.39 18.28
C PRO A 64 -1.49 -5.46 19.21
N GLU A 65 -0.43 -6.12 18.77
CA GLU A 65 0.31 -7.06 19.58
C GLU A 65 1.03 -6.33 20.72
N VAL A 66 0.42 -6.38 21.91
CA VAL A 66 1.04 -5.88 23.14
C VAL A 66 2.20 -6.79 23.53
N SER A 67 3.42 -6.33 23.25
CA SER A 67 4.64 -6.88 23.85
C SER A 67 4.51 -6.81 25.36
N ARG A 68 4.26 -7.94 26.02
CA ARG A 68 4.39 -8.05 27.47
C ARG A 68 5.88 -8.04 27.80
N VAL A 69 6.41 -6.86 28.10
CA VAL A 69 7.69 -6.76 28.80
C VAL A 69 7.43 -7.23 30.22
N GLY A 70 7.90 -8.44 30.53
CA GLY A 70 7.90 -9.02 31.87
C GLY A 70 9.04 -8.52 32.73
#